data_AF-A0A0F9TVT0-F1
#
_entry.id   AF-A0A0F9TVT0-F1
#
_cell.length_a   1.000
_cell.length_b   1.000
_cell.length_c   1.000
_cell.angle_alpha   90.00
_cell.angle_beta   90.00
_cell.angle_gamma   90.00
#
_symmetry.space_group_name_H-M   'P 1'
#
loop_
_entity.id
_entity.type
_entity.pdbx_description
1 polymer ?
#
loop_
_entity_poly.entity_id
_entity_poly.type
_entity_poly.pdbx_seq_one_letter_code
_entity_poly.pdbx_strand_id
1 'polypeptide(L)'
;LRLYAGADDVRAIVRYAAGASVSIDQTATHSHVDELARMPYTEQTWTAVETTISPTGGTCHIVTRGAGNANYSADLWHKALAGDGNLYPFFSDWTKRPRPDDFYEETKASMTPLGLKEYCPESWEDAIGGPGQDAVFPLSWIEGALEGA
;
A
#
# COMPACT_ATOMS: atom_id res chain seq x y z
N LEU A 1 0.24 -23.88 -9.19
CA LEU A 1 -0.96 -24.05 -10.03
C LEU A 1 -0.54 -24.18 -11.49
N ARG A 2 -0.72 -25.33 -12.13
CA ARG A 2 -0.70 -25.45 -13.60
C ARG A 2 -2.09 -25.89 -14.03
N LEU A 3 -2.94 -24.92 -14.36
CA LEU A 3 -4.17 -25.19 -15.08
C LEU A 3 -3.76 -25.35 -16.55
N TYR A 4 -3.89 -26.56 -17.09
CA TYR A 4 -3.45 -26.88 -18.44
C TYR A 4 -4.49 -26.39 -19.44
N ALA A 5 -4.25 -25.27 -20.16
CA ALA A 5 -5.19 -24.71 -21.13
C ALA A 5 -4.82 -24.95 -22.61
N GLY A 6 -3.99 -25.95 -22.89
CA GLY A 6 -3.60 -26.35 -24.25
C GLY A 6 -2.14 -26.02 -24.58
N ALA A 7 -1.71 -26.40 -25.80
CA ALA A 7 -0.33 -26.21 -26.25
C ALA A 7 0.03 -24.73 -26.51
N ASP A 8 -0.98 -23.88 -26.72
CA ASP A 8 -0.83 -22.45 -27.03
C ASP A 8 -0.96 -21.54 -25.79
N ASP A 9 -1.26 -22.09 -24.61
CA ASP A 9 -1.33 -21.34 -23.35
C ASP A 9 0.06 -21.13 -22.75
N VAL A 10 0.71 -20.03 -23.17
CA VAL A 10 1.99 -19.59 -22.62
C VAL A 10 1.75 -18.60 -21.49
N ARG A 11 2.01 -19.03 -20.25
CA ARG A 11 1.96 -18.17 -19.06
C ARG A 11 3.38 -17.77 -18.65
N ALA A 12 3.68 -16.49 -18.76
CA ALA A 12 4.94 -15.92 -18.31
C ALA A 12 4.71 -15.07 -17.05
N ILE A 13 5.67 -15.14 -16.13
CA ILE A 13 5.78 -14.18 -15.02
C ILE A 13 7.02 -13.35 -15.30
N VAL A 14 6.83 -12.05 -15.41
CA VAL A 14 7.91 -11.09 -15.63
C VAL A 14 7.97 -10.14 -14.45
N ARG A 15 9.18 -9.69 -14.10
CA ARG A 15 9.42 -8.79 -12.98
C ARG A 15 10.11 -7.53 -13.50
N TYR A 16 9.68 -6.40 -12.99
CA TYR A 16 10.22 -5.10 -13.33
C TYR A 16 10.55 -4.34 -12.05
N ALA A 17 11.63 -3.57 -12.06
CA ALA A 17 11.87 -2.58 -11.02
C ALA A 17 10.87 -1.43 -11.21
N ALA A 18 10.37 -0.88 -10.10
CA ALA A 18 9.53 0.32 -10.15
C ALA A 18 10.31 1.50 -10.77
N GLY A 19 9.65 2.28 -11.61
CA GLY A 19 10.24 3.42 -12.29
C GLY A 19 9.16 4.30 -12.89
N ALA A 20 9.53 5.51 -13.31
CA ALA A 20 8.60 6.48 -13.89
C ALA A 20 7.89 6.02 -15.18
N SER A 21 8.30 4.88 -15.74
CA SER A 21 7.87 4.37 -17.05
C SER A 21 7.78 2.84 -17.06
N VAL A 22 7.33 2.23 -15.97
CA VAL A 22 7.27 0.75 -15.88
C VAL A 22 6.04 0.21 -16.60
N SER A 23 6.19 -0.88 -17.35
CA SER A 23 5.08 -1.68 -17.90
C SER A 23 4.15 -1.00 -18.92
N ILE A 24 4.45 0.22 -19.38
CA ILE A 24 3.60 0.97 -20.31
C ILE A 24 3.47 0.32 -21.70
N ASP A 25 4.43 -0.53 -22.08
CA ASP A 25 4.48 -1.24 -23.36
C ASP A 25 4.00 -2.71 -23.24
N GLN A 26 3.54 -3.11 -22.05
CA GLN A 26 3.12 -4.48 -21.77
C GLN A 26 1.60 -4.58 -21.67
N THR A 27 1.08 -5.78 -21.91
CA THR A 27 -0.28 -6.18 -21.57
C THR A 27 -0.20 -7.31 -20.56
N ALA A 28 -0.98 -7.24 -19.48
CA ALA A 28 -1.00 -8.28 -18.47
C ALA A 28 -2.44 -8.67 -18.09
N THR A 29 -2.67 -9.97 -17.92
CA THR A 29 -3.93 -10.48 -17.36
C THR A 29 -3.99 -10.34 -15.84
N HIS A 30 -2.83 -10.26 -15.19
CA HIS A 30 -2.71 -10.00 -13.76
C HIS A 30 -1.43 -9.22 -13.44
N SER A 31 -1.53 -8.24 -12.54
CA SER A 31 -0.40 -7.49 -12.00
C SER A 31 -0.32 -7.62 -10.48
N HIS A 32 0.90 -7.74 -9.96
CA HIS A 32 1.18 -7.72 -8.53
C HIS A 32 2.12 -6.56 -8.23
N VAL A 33 1.69 -5.62 -7.39
CA VAL A 33 2.45 -4.45 -6.98
C VAL A 33 2.82 -4.59 -5.51
N ASP A 34 4.10 -4.85 -5.26
CA ASP A 34 4.64 -5.05 -3.91
C ASP A 34 5.24 -3.75 -3.36
N GLU A 35 4.80 -3.33 -2.18
CA GLU A 35 5.25 -2.13 -1.43
C GLU A 35 5.07 -0.80 -2.19
N LEU A 36 3.89 -0.61 -2.81
CA LEU A 36 3.54 0.59 -3.58
C LEU A 36 3.82 1.92 -2.85
N ALA A 37 3.45 2.02 -1.57
CA ALA A 37 3.61 3.26 -0.78
C ALA A 37 5.08 3.71 -0.62
N ARG A 38 6.03 2.77 -0.76
CA ARG A 38 7.47 3.02 -0.63
C ARG A 38 8.16 3.22 -1.98
N MET A 39 7.44 3.12 -3.09
CA MET A 39 8.00 3.36 -4.41
C MET A 39 8.26 4.86 -4.65
N PRO A 40 9.34 5.25 -5.35
CA PRO A 40 9.67 6.65 -5.60
C PRO A 40 8.67 7.39 -6.51
N TYR A 41 7.85 6.66 -7.27
CA TYR A 41 6.88 7.20 -8.23
C TYR A 41 5.52 6.50 -8.07
N THR A 42 4.96 6.54 -6.86
CA THR A 42 3.76 5.77 -6.49
C THR A 42 2.58 6.00 -7.45
N GLU A 43 2.24 7.25 -7.72
CA GLU A 43 1.13 7.59 -8.62
C GLU A 43 1.40 7.14 -10.05
N GLN A 44 2.56 7.47 -10.61
CA GLN A 44 2.90 7.09 -11.99
C GLN A 44 2.98 5.58 -12.16
N THR A 45 3.46 4.87 -11.14
CA THR A 45 3.52 3.40 -11.13
C THR A 45 2.11 2.82 -11.14
N TRP A 46 1.20 3.33 -10.30
CA TRP A 46 -0.19 2.89 -10.32
C TRP A 46 -0.86 3.18 -11.65
N THR A 47 -0.74 4.40 -12.19
CA THR A 47 -1.33 4.75 -13.49
C THR A 47 -0.84 3.82 -14.60
N ALA A 48 0.46 3.53 -14.65
CA ALA A 48 1.01 2.62 -15.65
C ALA A 48 0.44 1.20 -15.49
N VAL A 49 0.44 0.66 -14.26
CA VAL A 49 -0.12 -0.68 -13.98
C VAL A 49 -1.61 -0.76 -14.30
N GLU A 50 -2.41 0.25 -13.93
CA GLU A 50 -3.84 0.31 -14.22
C GLU A 50 -4.09 0.28 -15.74
N THR A 51 -3.30 1.03 -16.52
CA THR A 51 -3.41 1.00 -17.99
C THR A 51 -2.95 -0.32 -18.61
N THR A 52 -2.02 -1.05 -17.99
CA THR A 52 -1.59 -2.38 -18.45
C THR A 52 -2.68 -3.45 -18.28
N ILE A 53 -3.52 -3.35 -17.23
CA ILE A 53 -4.53 -4.37 -16.90
C ILE A 53 -5.96 -4.02 -17.38
N SER A 54 -6.30 -2.73 -17.45
CA SER A 54 -7.66 -2.25 -17.71
C SER A 54 -8.21 -2.64 -19.10
N PRO A 55 -7.43 -2.60 -20.21
CA PRO A 55 -7.95 -2.93 -21.54
C PRO A 55 -8.43 -4.37 -21.69
N THR A 56 -7.93 -5.29 -20.85
CA THR A 56 -8.20 -6.73 -20.96
C THR A 56 -9.12 -7.28 -19.88
N GLY A 57 -9.65 -6.45 -18.98
CA GLY A 57 -10.36 -6.92 -17.79
C GLY A 57 -9.44 -7.74 -16.86
N GLY A 58 -8.17 -7.37 -16.81
CA GLY A 58 -7.18 -8.01 -15.94
C GLY A 58 -7.46 -7.75 -14.47
N THR A 59 -6.72 -8.46 -13.61
CA THR A 59 -6.82 -8.29 -12.15
C THR A 59 -5.53 -7.68 -11.59
N CYS A 60 -5.60 -7.06 -10.42
CA CYS A 60 -4.41 -6.53 -9.76
C CYS A 60 -4.49 -6.76 -8.25
N HIS A 61 -3.35 -7.12 -7.66
CA HIS A 61 -3.14 -7.08 -6.22
C HIS A 61 -2.07 -6.05 -5.91
N ILE A 62 -2.41 -5.13 -5.02
CA ILE A 62 -1.46 -4.20 -4.40
C ILE A 62 -1.31 -4.65 -2.95
N VAL A 63 -0.07 -4.93 -2.54
CA VAL A 63 0.26 -5.27 -1.16
C VAL A 63 1.26 -4.23 -0.69
N THR A 64 0.92 -3.44 0.33
CA THR A 64 1.79 -2.36 0.79
C THR A 64 1.58 -2.11 2.27
N ARG A 65 2.65 -1.68 2.94
CA ARG A 65 2.53 -0.92 4.19
C ARG A 65 2.19 0.54 3.89
N GLY A 66 1.77 1.31 4.89
CA GLY A 66 1.59 2.75 4.76
C GLY A 66 2.89 3.53 4.77
N ALA A 67 2.80 4.76 4.30
CA ALA A 67 3.91 5.69 4.24
C ALA A 67 3.46 7.14 4.51
N GLY A 68 2.46 7.32 5.37
CA GLY A 68 1.86 8.62 5.69
C GLY A 68 0.53 8.85 4.98
N ASN A 69 -0.35 9.63 5.62
CA ASN A 69 -1.67 9.94 5.06
C ASN A 69 -1.62 10.83 3.82
N ALA A 70 -0.51 11.55 3.61
CA ALA A 70 -0.28 12.35 2.39
C ALA A 70 0.28 11.53 1.22
N ASN A 71 0.55 10.22 1.40
CA ASN A 71 1.03 9.36 0.34
C ASN A 71 -0.11 8.97 -0.62
N TYR A 72 0.17 8.87 -1.92
CA TYR A 72 -0.82 8.46 -2.92
C TYR A 72 -1.46 7.09 -2.64
N SER A 73 -0.75 6.17 -1.98
CA SER A 73 -1.35 4.89 -1.57
C SER A 73 -2.49 5.07 -0.55
N ALA A 74 -2.42 6.08 0.31
CA ALA A 74 -3.49 6.44 1.25
C ALA A 74 -4.72 6.94 0.47
N ASP A 75 -4.52 7.78 -0.54
CA ASP A 75 -5.60 8.25 -1.42
C ASP A 75 -6.28 7.09 -2.14
N LEU A 76 -5.50 6.14 -2.69
CA LEU A 76 -6.04 4.93 -3.32
C LEU A 76 -6.86 4.10 -2.34
N TRP A 77 -6.40 3.96 -1.10
CA TRP A 77 -7.14 3.26 -0.07
C TRP A 77 -8.47 3.96 0.28
N HIS A 78 -8.44 5.28 0.47
CA HIS A 78 -9.65 6.05 0.76
C HIS A 78 -10.67 6.00 -0.38
N LYS A 79 -10.22 6.05 -1.63
CA LYS A 79 -11.08 5.82 -2.81
C LYS A 79 -11.69 4.43 -2.79
N ALA A 80 -10.89 3.41 -2.53
CA ALA A 80 -11.36 2.03 -2.42
C ALA A 80 -12.41 1.84 -1.30
N LEU A 81 -12.22 2.47 -0.13
CA LEU A 81 -13.21 2.50 0.96
C LEU A 81 -14.52 3.20 0.55
N ALA A 82 -14.42 4.28 -0.22
CA ALA A 82 -15.59 5.00 -0.74
C ALA A 82 -16.31 4.26 -1.88
N GLY A 83 -15.74 3.16 -2.38
CA GLY A 83 -16.23 2.48 -3.58
C GLY A 83 -15.97 3.27 -4.86
N ASP A 84 -15.00 4.18 -4.83
CA ASP A 84 -14.54 4.95 -5.99
C ASP A 84 -13.32 4.26 -6.63
N GLY A 85 -13.37 4.09 -7.95
CA GLY A 85 -12.35 3.39 -8.72
C GLY A 85 -12.51 1.85 -8.78
N ASN A 86 -11.42 1.17 -9.12
CA ASN A 86 -11.40 -0.27 -9.46
C ASN A 86 -10.81 -1.17 -8.37
N LEU A 87 -10.44 -0.61 -7.21
CA LEU A 87 -9.77 -1.32 -6.14
C LEU A 87 -10.74 -1.69 -5.02
N TYR A 88 -10.51 -2.86 -4.42
CA TYR A 88 -11.24 -3.33 -3.24
C TYR A 88 -10.31 -3.29 -2.03
N PRO A 89 -10.69 -2.60 -0.93
CA PRO A 89 -9.83 -2.49 0.23
C PRO A 89 -9.82 -3.81 1.02
N PHE A 90 -8.64 -4.23 1.46
CA PHE A 90 -8.47 -5.38 2.33
C PHE A 90 -7.36 -5.10 3.35
N PHE A 91 -7.69 -5.23 4.64
CA PHE A 91 -6.74 -5.08 5.74
C PHE A 91 -6.57 -6.40 6.48
N SER A 92 -5.33 -6.70 6.84
CA SER A 92 -4.98 -7.86 7.66
C SER A 92 -4.09 -7.41 8.81
N ASP A 93 -4.64 -7.49 10.00
CA ASP A 93 -3.96 -7.24 11.28
C ASP A 93 -2.74 -8.17 11.46
N TRP A 94 -1.72 -7.68 12.17
CA TRP A 94 -0.46 -8.38 12.40
C TRP A 94 -0.59 -9.77 13.05
N THR A 95 -1.63 -9.99 13.87
CA THR A 95 -2.00 -11.25 14.54
C THR A 95 -2.52 -12.32 13.59
N LYS A 96 -2.94 -11.95 12.37
CA LYS A 96 -3.47 -12.92 11.39
C LYS A 96 -2.39 -13.81 10.78
N ARG A 97 -1.12 -13.43 10.93
CA ARG A 97 0.02 -14.25 10.47
C ARG A 97 0.48 -15.15 11.61
N PRO A 98 0.88 -16.40 11.33
CA PRO A 98 1.52 -17.24 12.34
C PRO A 98 2.80 -16.57 12.84
N ARG A 99 2.90 -16.35 14.14
CA ARG A 99 4.06 -15.75 14.81
C ARG A 99 4.40 -16.56 16.06
N PRO A 100 5.66 -16.53 16.53
CA PRO A 100 6.02 -16.96 17.89
C PRO A 100 5.27 -16.17 18.96
N ASP A 101 5.05 -16.78 20.13
CA ASP A 101 4.29 -16.18 21.24
C ASP A 101 4.95 -14.90 21.81
N ASP A 102 6.28 -14.83 21.77
CA ASP A 102 7.11 -13.72 22.27
C ASP A 102 7.34 -12.60 21.25
N PHE A 103 6.92 -12.79 19.99
CA PHE A 103 7.21 -11.88 18.88
C PHE A 103 6.88 -10.42 19.17
N TYR A 104 5.72 -10.15 19.79
CA TYR A 104 5.28 -8.79 20.06
C TYR A 104 6.16 -8.10 21.10
N GLU A 105 6.48 -8.77 22.20
CA GLU A 105 7.29 -8.18 23.28
C GLU A 105 8.75 -7.97 22.81
N GLU A 106 9.30 -8.90 22.02
CA GLU A 106 10.62 -8.72 21.41
C GLU A 106 10.66 -7.55 20.42
N THR A 107 9.62 -7.42 19.59
CA THR A 107 9.49 -6.32 18.63
C THR A 107 9.34 -4.98 19.36
N LYS A 108 8.49 -4.93 20.39
CA LYS A 108 8.25 -3.73 21.20
C LYS A 108 9.50 -3.28 21.95
N ALA A 109 10.33 -4.21 22.42
CA ALA A 109 11.60 -3.89 23.07
C ALA A 109 12.65 -3.32 22.09
N SER A 110 12.54 -3.64 20.80
CA SER A 110 13.53 -3.24 19.77
C SER A 110 13.11 -2.04 18.92
N MET A 111 11.83 -1.66 18.91
CA MET A 111 11.30 -0.61 18.05
C MET A 111 10.76 0.59 18.82
N THR A 112 10.71 1.75 18.16
CA THR A 112 9.98 2.91 18.68
C THR A 112 8.47 2.63 18.66
N PRO A 113 7.65 3.34 19.47
CA PRO A 113 6.20 3.17 19.43
C PRO A 113 5.59 3.35 18.03
N LEU A 114 6.14 4.27 17.24
CA LEU A 114 5.70 4.50 15.86
C LEU A 114 6.12 3.36 14.92
N GLY A 115 7.37 2.88 15.03
CA GLY A 115 7.84 1.73 14.27
C GLY A 115 7.06 0.46 14.61
N LEU A 116 6.65 0.30 15.88
CA LEU A 116 5.81 -0.80 16.31
C LEU A 116 4.40 -0.73 15.69
N LYS A 117 3.79 0.46 15.60
CA LYS A 117 2.50 0.63 14.90
C LYS A 117 2.60 0.29 13.42
N GLU A 118 3.68 0.69 12.77
CA GLU A 118 3.91 0.35 11.36
C GLU A 118 4.10 -1.17 11.16
N TYR A 119 4.83 -1.83 12.06
CA TYR A 119 5.20 -3.24 11.93
C TYR A 119 4.13 -4.21 12.45
N CYS A 120 3.39 -3.78 13.47
CA CYS A 120 2.30 -4.51 14.11
C CYS A 120 1.00 -3.68 14.11
N PRO A 121 0.43 -3.34 12.94
CA PRO A 121 -0.81 -2.57 12.88
C PRO A 121 -2.01 -3.43 13.30
N GLU A 122 -2.85 -2.86 14.17
CA GLU A 122 -4.11 -3.48 14.61
C GLU A 122 -5.33 -2.93 13.84
N SER A 123 -5.15 -1.78 13.19
CA SER A 123 -6.15 -1.08 12.40
C SER A 123 -5.57 -0.69 11.04
N TRP A 124 -6.44 -0.48 10.05
CA TRP A 124 -5.97 -0.01 8.74
C TRP A 124 -5.48 1.44 8.84
N GLU A 125 -6.02 2.22 9.78
CA GLU A 125 -5.61 3.59 10.08
C GLU A 125 -4.15 3.64 10.55
N ASP A 126 -3.77 2.76 11.49
CA ASP A 126 -2.37 2.63 11.92
C ASP A 126 -1.48 2.16 10.76
N ALA A 127 -1.99 1.25 9.93
CA ALA A 127 -1.23 0.70 8.80
C ALA A 127 -0.89 1.75 7.75
N ILE A 128 -1.82 2.66 7.42
CA ILE A 128 -1.64 3.71 6.39
C ILE A 128 -0.80 4.88 6.89
N GLY A 129 -0.95 5.25 8.16
CA GLY A 129 -0.18 6.34 8.77
C GLY A 129 1.34 6.16 8.64
N GLY A 130 1.84 4.92 8.59
CA GLY A 130 3.25 4.62 8.36
C GLY A 130 4.18 5.27 9.42
N PRO A 131 5.45 5.53 9.09
CA PRO A 131 6.41 6.12 10.04
C PRO A 131 6.27 7.65 10.18
N GLY A 132 5.24 8.26 9.58
CA GLY A 132 5.01 9.69 9.65
C GLY A 132 4.44 10.05 11.03
N GLN A 133 5.09 10.97 11.74
CA GLN A 133 4.34 11.79 12.70
C GLN A 133 3.54 12.78 11.87
N ASP A 134 2.30 12.44 11.54
CA ASP A 134 1.32 13.46 11.18
C ASP A 134 1.06 14.26 12.47
N ALA A 135 1.95 15.20 12.77
CA ALA A 135 1.74 16.20 13.80
C ALA A 135 0.57 17.08 13.34
N VAL A 136 -0.64 16.63 13.62
CA VAL A 136 -1.84 17.44 13.46
C VAL A 136 -1.77 18.49 14.58
N PHE A 137 -1.33 19.69 14.23
CA PHE A 137 -1.46 20.84 15.11
C PHE A 137 -2.94 21.24 15.11
N PRO A 138 -3.65 21.14 16.25
CA PRO A 138 -5.03 21.62 16.34
C PRO A 138 -5.08 23.09 15.95
N LEU A 139 -6.10 23.49 15.18
CA LEU A 139 -6.26 24.89 14.77
C LEU A 139 -6.25 25.84 15.98
N SER A 140 -6.81 25.40 17.10
CA SER A 140 -6.84 26.13 18.37
C SER A 140 -5.45 26.44 18.95
N TRP A 141 -4.44 25.63 18.66
CA TRP A 141 -3.06 25.92 19.07
C TRP A 141 -2.43 27.02 18.23
N ILE A 142 -2.78 27.09 16.95
CA ILE A 142 -2.33 28.15 16.03
C ILE A 142 -3.03 29.47 16.41
N GLU A 143 -4.35 29.41 16.65
CA GLU A 143 -5.14 30.57 17.07
C GLU A 143 -4.63 31.14 18.39
N GLY A 144 -4.36 30.30 19.40
CA GLY A 144 -3.81 30.76 20.68
C GLY A 144 -2.38 31.33 20.59
N ALA A 145 -1.57 30.89 19.62
CA ALA A 145 -0.24 31.45 19.38
C ALA A 145 -0.28 32.82 18.68
N LEU A 146 -1.33 33.09 17.88
CA LEU A 146 -1.54 34.37 17.22
C LEU A 146 -2.12 35.44 18.16
N GLU A 147 -2.91 35.05 19.17
CA GLU A 147 -3.42 35.98 20.18
C GLU A 147 -2.38 36.39 21.23
N GLY A 148 -1.29 35.63 21.35
CA GLY A 148 -0.19 35.88 22.30
C GLY A 148 1.01 36.66 21.73
N ALA A 149 0.98 37.04 20.45
CA ALA A 149 2.04 37.77 19.73
C ALA A 149 1.66 39.24 19.51
#